data_AF-A0A7Y5II03-F1
#
_entry.id   AF-A0A7Y5II03-F1
#
_cell.length_a   1.000
_cell.length_b   1.000
_cell.length_c   1.000
_cell.angle_alpha   90.00
_cell.angle_beta   90.00
_cell.angle_gamma   90.00
#
_symmetry.space_group_name_H-M   'P 1'
#
loop_
_entity.id
_entity.type
_entity.pdbx_description
1 polymer ?
#
loop_
_entity_poly.entity_id
_entity_poly.type
_entity_poly.pdbx_seq_one_letter_code
_entity_poly.pdbx_strand_id
1 'polypeptide(L)'
;MLGTSDIGIRLLVNGTEKVITPLGKGQYIWPRLSPDGKRIVAVEMDRGAFIADINGANAVSIGRVNAPQWTRSGGWVIGMDDRDDGHSVTGSEIVAVSADGTRRVLLTDSKNVHEMFPAVSPAEDVIVAVTVDGTVLKLTYEEGR
;
A
#
# COMPACT_ATOMS: atom_id res chain seq x y z
N MET A 1 -2.46 2.98 -35.25
CA MET A 1 -1.34 3.52 -34.45
C MET A 1 -1.85 3.63 -33.02
N LEU A 2 -1.67 2.59 -32.21
CA LEU A 2 -2.11 2.60 -30.81
C LEU A 2 -1.07 3.41 -30.03
N GLY A 3 -1.50 4.54 -29.46
CA GLY A 3 -0.63 5.41 -28.68
C GLY A 3 0.05 4.62 -27.57
N THR A 4 1.35 4.79 -27.44
CA THR A 4 2.11 4.36 -26.28
C THR A 4 1.52 5.05 -25.06
N SER A 5 0.66 4.37 -24.31
CA SER A 5 0.25 4.87 -23.00
C SER A 5 1.52 5.07 -22.18
N ASP A 6 1.67 6.26 -21.59
CA ASP A 6 2.76 6.50 -20.64
C ASP A 6 2.57 5.56 -19.44
N ILE A 7 3.30 4.44 -19.47
CA ILE A 7 3.21 3.37 -18.48
C ILE A 7 3.93 3.85 -17.20
N GLY A 8 3.17 4.36 -16.24
CA GLY A 8 3.67 4.99 -15.02
C GLY A 8 2.54 5.52 -14.13
N ILE A 9 2.89 6.16 -13.02
CA ILE A 9 1.92 6.85 -12.16
C ILE A 9 1.74 8.27 -12.69
N ARG A 10 0.48 8.65 -12.98
CA ARG A 10 0.10 10.00 -13.37
C ARG A 10 -0.27 10.82 -12.15
N LEU A 11 0.45 11.91 -11.92
CA LEU A 11 0.16 12.90 -10.89
C LEU A 11 -0.42 14.15 -11.56
N LEU A 12 -1.64 14.53 -11.17
CA LEU A 12 -2.26 15.79 -11.59
C LEU A 12 -2.23 16.77 -10.42
N VAL A 13 -1.38 17.80 -10.53
CA VAL A 13 -1.22 18.83 -9.49
C VAL A 13 -1.71 20.16 -10.04
N ASN A 14 -2.84 20.66 -9.53
CA ASN A 14 -3.45 21.92 -9.98
C ASN A 14 -3.61 22.00 -11.51
N GLY A 15 -4.02 20.90 -12.15
CA GLY A 15 -4.19 20.82 -13.61
C GLY A 15 -2.91 20.54 -14.40
N THR A 16 -1.74 20.49 -13.75
CA THR A 16 -0.47 20.10 -14.40
C THR A 16 -0.23 18.61 -14.23
N GLU A 17 -0.16 17.87 -15.33
CA GLU A 17 0.14 16.43 -15.32
C GLU A 17 1.65 16.18 -15.32
N LYS A 18 2.08 15.22 -14.50
CA LYS A 18 3.43 14.65 -14.52
C LYS A 18 3.33 13.14 -14.40
N VAL A 19 4.04 12.42 -15.28
CA VAL A 19 4.22 10.97 -15.16
C VAL A 19 5.51 10.68 -14.39
N ILE A 20 5.43 9.79 -13.40
CA ILE A 20 6.60 9.25 -12.70
C ILE A 20 6.67 7.74 -12.87
N THR A 21 7.89 7.21 -12.86
CA THR A 21 8.19 5.79 -13.02
C THR A 21 9.21 5.37 -11.96
N PRO A 22 8.82 5.25 -10.67
CA PRO A 22 9.77 5.07 -9.57
C PRO A 22 10.63 3.81 -9.70
N LEU A 23 10.09 2.78 -10.36
CA LEU A 23 10.80 1.56 -10.69
C LEU A 23 10.98 1.41 -12.23
N GLY A 24 10.89 2.47 -13.02
CA GLY A 24 10.87 2.40 -14.49
C GLY A 24 9.47 2.14 -15.07
N LYS A 25 9.36 1.97 -16.39
CA LYS A 25 8.07 1.77 -17.05
C LYS A 25 7.44 0.46 -16.58
N GLY A 26 6.19 0.51 -16.11
CA GLY A 26 5.52 -0.63 -15.50
C GLY A 26 4.08 -0.31 -15.11
N GLN A 27 3.29 -1.33 -14.80
CA GLN A 27 1.90 -1.13 -14.38
C GLN A 27 1.86 -0.91 -12.87
N TYR A 28 1.41 0.27 -12.49
CA TYR A 28 1.32 0.69 -11.09
C TYR A 28 -0.13 0.74 -10.65
N ILE A 29 -0.42 0.09 -9.53
CA ILE A 29 -1.77 0.04 -8.93
C ILE A 29 -1.75 0.55 -7.49
N TRP A 30 -2.93 0.93 -7.02
CA TRP A 30 -3.17 1.47 -5.68
C TRP A 30 -2.20 2.57 -5.20
N PRO A 31 -1.89 3.60 -6.01
CA PRO A 31 -1.10 4.72 -5.52
C PRO A 31 -1.82 5.44 -4.38
N ARG A 32 -1.06 5.84 -3.37
CA ARG A 32 -1.49 6.69 -2.25
C ARG A 32 -0.38 7.66 -1.87
N LEU A 33 -0.72 8.93 -1.68
CA LEU A 33 0.20 9.91 -1.11
C LEU A 33 0.34 9.71 0.39
N SER A 34 1.54 9.96 0.93
CA SER A 34 1.73 10.09 2.37
C SER A 34 0.92 11.29 2.91
N PRO A 35 0.60 11.31 4.23
CA PRO A 35 -0.18 12.40 4.82
C PRO A 35 0.41 13.80 4.61
N ASP A 36 1.75 13.89 4.53
CA ASP A 36 2.48 15.14 4.25
C ASP A 36 2.65 15.46 2.76
N GLY A 37 2.16 14.58 1.87
CA GLY A 37 2.24 14.72 0.41
C GLY A 37 3.64 14.59 -0.18
N LYS A 38 4.65 14.15 0.58
CA LYS A 38 6.04 14.09 0.09
C LYS A 38 6.42 12.77 -0.54
N ARG A 39 5.70 11.70 -0.22
CA ARG A 39 5.97 10.34 -0.69
C ARG A 39 4.74 9.71 -1.30
N ILE A 40 4.98 8.68 -2.09
CA ILE A 40 3.95 7.81 -2.65
C ILE A 40 4.24 6.38 -2.23
N VAL A 41 3.20 5.64 -1.86
CA VAL A 41 3.22 4.18 -1.83
C VAL A 41 2.38 3.68 -3.01
N ALA A 42 2.84 2.64 -3.68
CA ALA A 42 2.10 1.95 -4.74
C ALA A 42 2.59 0.52 -4.88
N VAL A 43 1.89 -0.26 -5.69
CA VAL A 43 2.30 -1.61 -6.08
C VAL A 43 2.64 -1.60 -7.57
N GLU A 44 3.83 -2.06 -7.91
CA GLU A 44 4.18 -2.37 -9.30
C GLU A 44 3.92 -3.86 -9.53
N MET A 45 3.13 -4.21 -10.56
CA MET A 45 2.53 -5.55 -10.64
C MET A 45 3.55 -6.69 -10.67
N ASP A 46 4.74 -6.47 -11.22
CA ASP A 46 5.78 -7.50 -11.33
C ASP A 46 6.77 -7.48 -10.14
N ARG A 47 6.77 -6.42 -9.32
CA ARG A 47 7.79 -6.18 -8.28
C ARG A 47 7.25 -5.94 -6.89
N GLY A 48 5.94 -5.84 -6.73
CA GLY A 48 5.28 -5.63 -5.45
C GLY A 48 5.28 -4.17 -5.00
N ALA A 49 5.02 -3.99 -3.71
CA ALA A 49 4.84 -2.68 -3.11
C ALA A 49 6.17 -1.95 -2.89
N PHE A 50 6.14 -0.64 -3.06
CA PHE A 50 7.27 0.24 -2.81
C PHE A 50 6.82 1.59 -2.27
N ILE A 51 7.76 2.30 -1.65
CA ILE A 51 7.62 3.70 -1.26
C ILE A 51 8.65 4.51 -2.05
N ALA A 52 8.27 5.66 -2.58
CA ALA A 52 9.18 6.59 -3.26
C ALA A 52 8.85 8.03 -2.88
N ASP A 53 9.76 8.95 -3.18
CA ASP A 53 9.44 10.38 -3.16
C ASP A 53 8.34 10.68 -4.19
N ILE A 54 7.56 11.75 -3.97
CA ILE A 54 6.48 12.15 -4.89
C ILE A 54 6.98 12.46 -6.31
N ASN A 55 8.27 12.74 -6.48
CA ASN A 55 8.89 12.93 -7.79
C ASN A 55 9.33 11.62 -8.46
N GLY A 56 9.20 10.48 -7.77
CA GLY A 56 9.60 9.13 -8.19
C GLY A 56 11.03 8.72 -7.82
N ALA A 57 11.79 9.54 -7.11
CA ALA A 57 13.13 9.21 -6.65
C ALA A 57 13.11 8.31 -5.39
N ASN A 58 14.28 7.77 -5.03
CA ASN A 58 14.53 7.08 -3.77
C ASN A 58 13.54 5.93 -3.47
N ALA A 59 13.19 5.16 -4.50
CA ALA A 59 12.27 4.05 -4.33
C ALA A 59 12.86 2.94 -3.43
N VAL A 60 12.08 2.54 -2.43
CA VAL A 60 12.38 1.44 -1.50
C VAL A 60 11.32 0.37 -1.64
N SER A 61 11.73 -0.87 -1.89
CA SER A 61 10.81 -2.00 -1.92
C SER A 61 10.36 -2.35 -0.49
N ILE A 62 9.05 -2.59 -0.32
CA ILE A 62 8.46 -3.02 0.96
C ILE A 62 7.80 -4.41 0.85
N GLY A 63 8.05 -5.12 -0.25
CA GLY A 63 7.59 -6.48 -0.50
C GLY A 63 6.08 -6.56 -0.77
N ARG A 64 5.44 -7.61 -0.27
CA ARG A 64 3.99 -7.80 -0.44
C ARG A 64 3.24 -7.02 0.63
N VAL A 65 2.67 -5.89 0.20
CA VAL A 65 1.85 -4.96 0.96
C VAL A 65 0.78 -4.42 0.01
N ASN A 66 -0.18 -5.27 -0.32
CA ASN A 66 -1.26 -4.96 -1.26
C ASN A 66 -2.32 -4.06 -0.63
N ALA A 67 -3.08 -3.32 -1.45
CA ALA A 67 -4.01 -2.27 -1.05
C ALA A 67 -3.44 -1.31 0.03
N PRO A 68 -2.22 -0.76 -0.17
CA PRO A 68 -1.51 -0.06 0.89
C PRO A 68 -2.24 1.20 1.36
N GLN A 69 -2.14 1.48 2.66
CA GLN A 69 -2.63 2.69 3.33
C GLN A 69 -1.54 3.26 4.23
N TRP A 70 -1.40 4.59 4.24
CA TRP A 70 -0.54 5.24 5.21
C TRP A 70 -1.20 5.34 6.58
N THR A 71 -0.41 5.13 7.62
CA THR A 71 -0.74 5.63 8.96
C THR A 71 -0.83 7.14 8.98
N ARG A 72 -1.60 7.71 9.92
CA ARG A 72 -1.83 9.16 10.01
C ARG A 72 -0.53 9.95 10.19
N SER A 73 0.45 9.38 10.88
CA SER A 73 1.79 10.00 11.05
C SER A 73 2.63 9.96 9.78
N GLY A 74 2.36 9.02 8.87
CA GLY A 74 3.22 8.68 7.74
C GLY A 74 4.45 7.85 8.12
N GLY A 75 4.54 7.33 9.34
CA GLY A 75 5.64 6.50 9.82
C GLY A 75 5.59 5.05 9.31
N TRP A 76 4.39 4.58 8.97
CA TRP A 76 4.13 3.20 8.56
C TRP A 76 3.14 3.11 7.40
N VAL A 77 3.27 2.05 6.61
CA VAL A 77 2.30 1.61 5.60
C VAL A 77 1.66 0.32 6.08
N ILE A 78 0.32 0.30 6.09
CA ILE A 78 -0.50 -0.88 6.35
C ILE A 78 -0.95 -1.49 5.03
N GLY A 79 -0.98 -2.80 4.92
CA GLY A 79 -1.51 -3.48 3.73
C GLY A 79 -1.70 -4.97 3.94
N MET A 80 -2.03 -5.66 2.85
CA MET A 80 -2.30 -7.09 2.84
C MET A 80 -1.05 -7.86 2.45
N ASP A 81 -0.78 -8.95 3.16
CA ASP A 81 0.21 -9.97 2.80
C ASP A 81 -0.46 -11.20 2.17
N ASP A 82 -1.34 -10.93 1.20
CA ASP A 82 -2.26 -11.89 0.59
C ASP A 82 -1.58 -12.91 -0.35
N ARG A 83 -2.23 -14.06 -0.52
CA ARG A 83 -1.83 -15.15 -1.40
C ARG A 83 -3.06 -15.67 -2.11
N ASP A 84 -2.94 -15.94 -3.40
CA ASP A 84 -3.98 -16.56 -4.21
C ASP A 84 -3.40 -17.66 -5.10
N ASP A 85 -4.27 -18.49 -5.66
CA ASP A 85 -3.95 -19.55 -6.62
C ASP A 85 -4.42 -19.22 -8.05
N GLY A 86 -4.67 -17.93 -8.33
CA GLY A 86 -5.30 -17.44 -9.55
C GLY A 86 -6.83 -17.61 -9.61
N HIS A 87 -7.45 -18.29 -8.65
CA HIS A 87 -8.90 -18.47 -8.58
C HIS A 87 -9.50 -17.94 -7.27
N SER A 88 -8.78 -18.06 -6.16
CA SER A 88 -9.27 -17.67 -4.83
C SER A 88 -8.13 -17.23 -3.92
N VAL A 89 -8.46 -16.37 -2.94
CA VAL A 89 -7.55 -16.02 -1.85
C VAL A 89 -7.35 -17.26 -0.98
N THR A 90 -6.09 -17.68 -0.81
CA THR A 90 -5.68 -18.85 -0.01
C THR A 90 -5.12 -18.44 1.36
N GLY A 91 -4.88 -17.14 1.56
CA GLY A 91 -4.50 -16.55 2.83
C GLY A 91 -4.30 -15.06 2.70
N SER A 92 -4.55 -14.32 3.78
CA SER A 92 -4.22 -12.90 3.87
C SER A 92 -4.05 -12.53 5.32
N GLU A 93 -3.08 -11.67 5.59
CA GLU A 93 -2.89 -11.05 6.90
C GLU A 93 -2.68 -9.55 6.70
N ILE A 94 -3.09 -8.76 7.69
CA ILE A 94 -2.76 -7.33 7.73
C ILE A 94 -1.36 -7.18 8.29
N VAL A 95 -0.51 -6.46 7.55
CA VAL A 95 0.87 -6.16 7.92
C VAL A 95 1.11 -4.66 7.97
N ALA A 96 2.06 -4.25 8.81
CA ALA A 96 2.62 -2.90 8.83
C ALA A 96 4.10 -2.94 8.42
N VAL A 97 4.52 -2.04 7.54
CA VAL A 97 5.93 -1.84 7.18
C VAL A 97 6.32 -0.39 7.44
N SER A 98 7.47 -0.16 8.07
CA SER A 98 7.96 1.20 8.33
C SER A 98 8.24 1.92 7.02
N ALA A 99 8.12 3.25 7.04
CA ALA A 99 8.17 4.03 5.82
C ALA A 99 9.55 4.06 5.12
N ASP A 100 10.60 3.61 5.81
CA ASP A 100 11.95 3.38 5.29
C ASP A 100 12.18 1.91 4.84
N GLY A 101 11.16 1.05 4.96
CA GLY A 101 11.20 -0.36 4.60
C GLY A 101 11.96 -1.27 5.56
N THR A 102 12.49 -0.77 6.68
CA THR A 102 13.41 -1.53 7.55
C THR A 102 12.73 -2.44 8.57
N ARG A 103 11.47 -2.16 8.92
CA ARG A 103 10.70 -2.90 9.93
C ARG A 103 9.42 -3.43 9.31
N ARG A 104 9.08 -4.68 9.61
CA ARG A 104 7.82 -5.32 9.24
C ARG A 104 7.18 -5.94 10.48
N VAL A 105 5.90 -5.69 10.69
CA VAL A 105 5.11 -6.20 11.80
C VAL A 105 3.86 -6.86 11.26
N LEU A 106 3.53 -8.02 11.80
CA LEU A 106 2.28 -8.71 11.54
C LEU A 106 1.20 -8.18 12.50
N LEU A 107 0.09 -7.67 11.98
CA LEU A 107 -1.01 -7.09 12.79
C LEU A 107 -2.16 -8.07 13.03
N THR A 108 -2.30 -9.07 12.17
CA THR A 108 -3.24 -10.20 12.34
C THR A 108 -2.47 -11.51 12.18
N ASP A 109 -2.87 -12.55 12.92
CA ASP A 109 -2.36 -13.92 12.76
C ASP A 109 -3.53 -14.88 12.93
N SER A 110 -4.54 -14.67 12.09
CA SER A 110 -5.86 -15.25 12.25
C SER A 110 -5.99 -16.45 11.32
N LYS A 111 -5.70 -17.65 11.82
CA LYS A 111 -5.83 -18.88 11.01
C LYS A 111 -7.23 -19.00 10.40
N ASN A 112 -7.28 -19.13 9.06
CA ASN A 112 -8.51 -19.26 8.26
C ASN A 112 -9.42 -18.01 8.27
N VAL A 113 -8.94 -16.89 8.78
CA VAL A 113 -9.53 -15.58 8.53
C VAL A 113 -8.63 -14.91 7.50
N HIS A 114 -9.24 -14.28 6.50
CA HIS A 114 -8.50 -13.66 5.39
C HIS A 114 -8.90 -12.20 5.37
N GLU A 115 -8.20 -11.40 6.17
CA GLU A 115 -8.41 -9.97 6.29
C GLU A 115 -7.91 -9.25 5.03
N MET A 116 -8.77 -8.40 4.48
CA MET A 116 -8.63 -7.75 3.19
C MET A 116 -8.97 -6.26 3.31
N PHE A 117 -8.43 -5.49 2.35
CA PHE A 117 -8.71 -4.08 2.10
C PHE A 117 -8.68 -3.22 3.38
N PRO A 118 -7.53 -3.12 4.06
CA PRO A 118 -7.43 -2.28 5.24
C PRO A 118 -7.69 -0.81 4.90
N ALA A 119 -8.33 -0.10 5.81
CA ALA A 119 -8.45 1.36 5.82
C ALA A 119 -7.94 1.90 7.15
N VAL A 120 -7.20 3.01 7.11
CA VAL A 120 -6.65 3.67 8.30
C VAL A 120 -7.44 4.93 8.58
N SER A 121 -7.83 5.14 9.84
CA SER A 121 -8.51 6.37 10.24
C SER A 121 -7.56 7.58 10.12
N PRO A 122 -8.03 8.70 9.53
CA PRO A 122 -7.24 9.92 9.47
C PRO A 122 -7.25 10.73 10.77
N ALA A 123 -8.03 10.31 11.77
CA ALA A 123 -8.24 11.04 13.02
C ALA A 123 -7.88 10.23 14.28
N GLU A 124 -8.00 8.91 14.21
CA GLU A 124 -7.77 7.99 15.31
C GLU A 124 -6.69 6.98 14.91
N ASP A 125 -6.00 6.41 15.90
CA ASP A 125 -5.02 5.36 15.66
C ASP A 125 -5.75 4.00 15.54
N VAL A 126 -6.59 3.91 14.51
CA VAL A 126 -7.49 2.80 14.21
C VAL A 126 -7.29 2.31 12.77
N ILE A 127 -7.32 1.00 12.61
CA ILE A 127 -7.38 0.30 11.33
C ILE A 127 -8.70 -0.47 11.29
N VAL A 128 -9.38 -0.46 10.15
CA VAL A 128 -10.48 -1.38 9.85
C VAL A 128 -10.11 -2.25 8.66
N ALA A 129 -10.55 -3.50 8.66
CA ALA A 129 -10.38 -4.43 7.55
C ALA A 129 -11.66 -5.28 7.39
N VAL A 130 -11.83 -5.90 6.23
CA VAL A 130 -12.95 -6.82 5.98
C VAL A 130 -12.41 -8.21 5.71
N THR A 131 -13.06 -9.24 6.18
CA THR A 131 -12.69 -10.62 5.86
C THR A 131 -13.38 -11.08 4.57
N VAL A 132 -12.90 -12.17 3.97
CA VAL A 132 -13.56 -12.77 2.78
C VAL A 132 -15.02 -13.17 3.04
N ASP A 133 -15.39 -13.50 4.29
CA ASP A 133 -16.77 -13.82 4.68
C ASP A 133 -17.63 -12.60 5.05
N GLY A 134 -17.09 -11.39 4.94
CA GLY A 134 -17.80 -10.13 5.15
C GLY A 134 -17.79 -9.60 6.60
N THR A 135 -17.04 -10.23 7.50
CA THR A 135 -16.83 -9.71 8.87
C THR A 135 -15.96 -8.45 8.84
N VAL A 136 -16.30 -7.45 9.67
CA VAL A 136 -15.50 -6.25 9.85
C VAL A 136 -14.60 -6.40 11.06
N LEU A 137 -13.29 -6.27 10.86
CA LEU A 137 -12.29 -6.20 11.92
C LEU A 137 -11.97 -4.72 12.24
N LYS A 138 -11.83 -4.41 13.53
CA LYS A 138 -11.30 -3.12 14.01
C LYS A 138 -10.08 -3.38 14.90
N LEU A 139 -8.95 -2.75 14.57
CA LEU A 139 -7.70 -2.80 15.32
C LEU A 139 -7.34 -1.39 15.81
N THR A 140 -6.79 -1.27 17.01
CA THR A 140 -6.10 -0.05 17.47
C THR A 140 -4.59 -0.26 17.35
N TYR A 141 -3.85 0.79 17.02
CA TYR A 141 -2.39 0.73 16.95
C TYR A 141 -1.73 1.84 17.76
N GLU A 142 -0.47 1.59 18.13
CA GLU A 142 0.44 2.59 18.69
C GLU A 142 1.76 2.52 17.92
N GLU A 143 2.36 3.67 17.66
CA GLU A 143 3.65 3.75 16.98
C GLU A 143 4.77 3.90 18.02
N GLY A 144 5.57 2.84 18.19
CA GLY A 144 6.79 2.93 18.99
C GLY A 144 7.81 3.86 18.32
N ARG A 145 8.31 4.84 19.08
CA ARG A 145 9.43 5.71 18.66
C ARG A 145 10.70 4.89 18.37
#